data_AF-A0A6N4XT13-F1
#
_entry.id   AF-A0A6N4XT13-F1
#
_cell.length_a   1.000
_cell.length_b   1.000
_cell.length_c   1.000
_cell.angle_alpha   90.00
_cell.angle_beta   90.00
_cell.angle_gamma   90.00
#
_symmetry.space_group_name_H-M   'P 1'
#
loop_
_entity.id
_entity.type
_entity.pdbx_description
1 polymer ?
#
loop_
_entity_poly.entity_id
_entity_poly.type
_entity_poly.pdbx_seq_one_letter_code
_entity_poly.pdbx_strand_id
1 'polypeptide(L)'
;MKKTIFLALTCLVMTTVISCNQDRDLNEPAHMDSNMGSALSNRADSEESRSLIPININKVGNEYHILFDDDNSLYILLDTPQNASYLNKIQGAIGEKALLITSNNYTITNVQDSHAAYVTQPICNEVGYNNLSGVSSLETVDKLADILSKRSEYVSIGVKSINNNQYVSNGLPNFKFRINGCHARAHRMRQLLMYKGYGCEKIWLFGRLRAITERGTVINWGWHVAIALTLPNGQKRVIDPAFQKKSMTVSDWEAKCLDATGLPRGYHPPYKIASAFTTESSCYTLANVSKRGNSVNITRQYDNCYIQTTNLLKEYNNRKD
;
A
#
# COMPACT_ATOMS: atom_id res chain seq x y z
N MET A 1 -60.27 -18.68 -28.39
CA MET A 1 -59.71 -20.02 -28.12
C MET A 1 -59.19 -20.61 -29.43
N LYS A 2 -57.92 -21.08 -29.43
CA LYS A 2 -57.25 -21.94 -30.44
C LYS A 2 -56.94 -21.28 -31.80
N LYS A 3 -55.83 -21.52 -32.51
CA LYS A 3 -54.54 -22.23 -32.36
C LYS A 3 -53.74 -21.81 -33.64
N THR A 4 -52.57 -21.18 -33.52
CA THR A 4 -51.21 -21.73 -33.81
C THR A 4 -50.88 -22.23 -35.24
N ILE A 5 -49.66 -21.83 -35.71
CA ILE A 5 -48.63 -22.65 -36.46
C ILE A 5 -48.82 -22.73 -38.01
N PHE A 6 -47.85 -22.59 -38.96
CA PHE A 6 -46.36 -22.59 -39.00
C PHE A 6 -45.79 -22.24 -40.42
N LEU A 7 -44.47 -21.92 -40.46
CA LEU A 7 -43.39 -22.21 -41.47
C LEU A 7 -43.60 -21.84 -42.96
N ALA A 8 -42.83 -20.94 -43.62
CA ALA A 8 -41.39 -20.88 -44.00
C ALA A 8 -41.12 -21.31 -45.45
N LEU A 9 -40.34 -20.53 -46.21
CA LEU A 9 -39.11 -20.99 -46.86
C LEU A 9 -38.32 -19.83 -47.52
N THR A 10 -37.02 -20.05 -47.52
CA THR A 10 -35.83 -19.32 -47.99
C THR A 10 -35.74 -19.04 -49.50
N CYS A 11 -35.00 -17.98 -49.89
CA CYS A 11 -33.84 -18.10 -50.81
C CYS A 11 -32.93 -16.85 -50.81
N LEU A 12 -31.63 -17.15 -50.90
CA LEU A 12 -30.44 -16.31 -50.99
C LEU A 12 -30.34 -15.58 -52.35
N VAL A 13 -29.62 -14.45 -52.42
CA VAL A 13 -28.39 -14.23 -53.25
C VAL A 13 -27.91 -12.78 -53.14
N MET A 14 -26.60 -12.63 -52.94
CA MET A 14 -25.80 -11.40 -52.83
C MET A 14 -25.74 -10.56 -54.13
N THR A 15 -25.46 -9.26 -54.01
CA THR A 15 -24.22 -8.65 -54.54
C THR A 15 -24.08 -7.19 -54.06
N THR A 16 -22.84 -6.85 -53.69
CA THR A 16 -22.35 -5.55 -53.21
C THR A 16 -21.89 -4.66 -54.36
N VAL A 17 -22.07 -3.34 -54.25
CA VAL A 17 -21.01 -2.37 -54.58
C VAL A 17 -21.18 -1.07 -53.78
N ILE A 18 -20.03 -0.58 -53.33
CA ILE A 18 -19.77 0.53 -52.41
C ILE A 18 -19.51 1.81 -53.22
N SER A 19 -19.87 2.96 -52.66
CA SER A 19 -19.04 4.19 -52.57
C SER A 19 -19.80 5.46 -52.95
N CYS A 20 -20.07 6.30 -51.95
CA CYS A 20 -20.51 7.67 -52.11
C CYS A 20 -19.41 8.65 -51.67
N ASN A 21 -19.24 9.67 -52.51
CA ASN A 21 -18.95 11.09 -52.22
C ASN A 21 -17.57 11.55 -51.73
N GLN A 22 -16.90 12.20 -52.69
CA GLN A 22 -16.52 13.62 -52.71
C GLN A 22 -15.62 14.17 -51.61
N ASP A 23 -14.36 14.37 -52.00
CA ASP A 23 -13.37 15.25 -51.41
C ASP A 23 -13.84 16.72 -51.39
N ARG A 24 -13.75 17.35 -50.22
CA ARG A 24 -13.52 18.80 -50.09
C ARG A 24 -12.29 19.03 -49.25
N ASP A 25 -11.49 19.93 -49.79
CA ASP A 25 -10.12 20.26 -49.45
C ASP A 25 -10.03 21.33 -48.34
N LEU A 26 -8.83 21.42 -47.74
CA LEU A 26 -8.26 22.53 -46.94
C LEU A 26 -8.64 22.67 -45.45
N ASN A 27 -7.74 22.26 -44.55
CA ASN A 27 -6.76 23.14 -43.87
C ASN A 27 -6.15 22.43 -42.65
N GLU A 28 -4.82 22.53 -42.49
CA GLU A 28 -4.11 22.15 -41.26
C GLU A 28 -4.72 22.81 -40.01
N PRO A 29 -4.62 22.11 -38.87
CA PRO A 29 -3.89 22.74 -37.78
C PRO A 29 -2.91 21.77 -37.07
N ALA A 30 -1.73 22.31 -36.78
CA ALA A 30 -0.88 22.06 -35.62
C ALA A 30 -1.03 20.70 -34.91
N HIS A 31 -0.04 19.83 -35.09
CA HIS A 31 0.25 18.70 -34.20
C HIS A 31 0.44 19.19 -32.76
N MET A 32 -0.63 19.14 -31.97
CA MET A 32 -0.56 18.99 -30.52
C MET A 32 -0.64 17.49 -30.24
N ASP A 33 0.50 16.88 -29.89
CA ASP A 33 0.52 15.55 -29.28
C ASP A 33 -0.11 15.64 -27.89
N SER A 34 -1.44 15.47 -27.83
CA SER A 34 -2.17 15.18 -26.61
C SER A 34 -1.91 13.73 -26.22
N ASN A 35 -0.73 13.47 -25.65
CA ASN A 35 -0.45 12.21 -24.96
C ASN A 35 -0.18 12.49 -23.48
N MET A 36 -1.19 13.07 -22.82
CA MET A 36 -1.30 13.10 -21.37
C MET A 36 -2.50 12.27 -20.94
N GLY A 37 -2.45 11.00 -21.32
CA GLY A 37 -3.17 9.95 -20.62
C GLY A 37 -2.60 9.86 -19.21
N SER A 38 -3.32 10.45 -18.26
CA SER A 38 -3.37 9.99 -16.87
C SER A 38 -3.24 8.47 -16.86
N ALA A 39 -2.39 7.90 -16.00
CA ALA A 39 -2.37 6.46 -15.73
C ALA A 39 -3.63 6.01 -14.93
N LEU A 40 -4.79 6.52 -15.34
CA LEU A 40 -6.09 5.86 -15.31
C LEU A 40 -6.34 5.22 -16.68
N SER A 41 -5.51 4.30 -17.14
CA SER A 41 -5.91 3.31 -18.16
C SER A 41 -4.93 2.14 -18.23
N ASN A 42 -5.28 1.06 -17.54
CA ASN A 42 -5.32 -0.32 -18.05
C ASN A 42 -5.64 -1.33 -16.93
N ARG A 43 -6.48 -0.93 -15.98
CA ARG A 43 -7.37 -1.85 -15.26
C ARG A 43 -8.78 -1.40 -15.60
N ALA A 44 -9.60 -2.32 -16.10
CA ALA A 44 -11.02 -2.10 -16.27
C ALA A 44 -11.62 -1.49 -14.98
N ASP A 45 -12.75 -0.81 -15.11
CA ASP A 45 -13.62 -0.38 -14.00
C ASP A 45 -14.07 -1.59 -13.15
N SER A 46 -13.15 -2.17 -12.39
CA SER A 46 -13.42 -3.27 -11.49
C SER A 46 -13.58 -2.68 -10.11
N GLU A 47 -14.83 -2.56 -9.66
CA GLU A 47 -15.09 -2.41 -8.24
C GLU A 47 -14.38 -3.54 -7.49
N GLU A 48 -13.51 -3.17 -6.57
CA GLU A 48 -12.82 -4.12 -5.70
C GLU A 48 -13.47 -4.05 -4.32
N SER A 49 -13.78 -5.23 -3.76
CA SER A 49 -14.33 -5.36 -2.40
C SER A 49 -13.32 -6.07 -1.51
N ARG A 50 -13.02 -5.47 -0.35
CA ARG A 50 -12.04 -6.00 0.60
C ARG A 50 -12.51 -5.81 2.04
N SER A 51 -12.27 -6.80 2.88
CA SER A 51 -12.45 -6.68 4.33
C SER A 51 -11.25 -5.98 4.94
N LEU A 52 -11.44 -4.78 5.50
CA LEU A 52 -10.37 -3.93 6.02
C LEU A 52 -10.78 -3.30 7.36
N ILE A 53 -9.84 -3.08 8.28
CA ILE A 53 -10.09 -2.37 9.54
C ILE A 53 -9.71 -0.90 9.33
N PRO A 54 -10.65 0.06 9.45
CA PRO A 54 -10.29 1.47 9.35
C PRO A 54 -9.41 1.86 10.54
N ILE A 55 -8.35 2.62 10.30
CA ILE A 55 -7.36 2.97 11.33
C ILE A 55 -7.32 4.46 11.64
N ASN A 56 -7.72 5.27 10.65
CA ASN A 56 -7.80 6.72 10.77
C ASN A 56 -8.78 7.29 9.73
N ILE A 57 -9.38 8.42 10.07
CA ILE A 57 -10.18 9.23 9.14
C ILE A 57 -9.83 10.71 9.33
N ASN A 58 -9.69 11.43 8.22
CA ASN A 58 -9.42 12.85 8.21
C ASN A 58 -10.31 13.58 7.19
N LYS A 59 -10.99 14.64 7.60
CA LYS A 59 -11.79 15.48 6.70
C LYS A 59 -10.90 16.48 5.96
N VAL A 60 -11.01 16.54 4.63
CA VAL A 60 -10.25 17.44 3.75
C VAL A 60 -11.22 18.04 2.73
N GLY A 61 -11.66 19.28 2.94
CA GLY A 61 -12.67 19.89 2.09
C GLY A 61 -13.96 19.07 2.07
N ASN A 62 -14.36 18.61 0.89
CA ASN A 62 -15.56 17.81 0.65
C ASN A 62 -15.27 16.29 0.60
N GLU A 63 -14.13 15.86 1.13
CA GLU A 63 -13.69 14.47 1.12
C GLU A 63 -13.29 14.02 2.53
N TYR A 64 -13.52 12.74 2.82
CA TYR A 64 -12.89 12.03 3.93
C TYR A 64 -11.78 11.14 3.37
N HIS A 65 -10.57 11.38 3.85
CA HIS A 65 -9.42 10.54 3.63
C HIS A 65 -9.40 9.44 4.69
N ILE A 66 -9.48 8.19 4.26
CA ILE A 66 -9.63 7.02 5.14
C ILE A 66 -8.43 6.10 4.93
N LEU A 67 -7.86 5.67 6.05
CA LEU A 67 -6.71 4.77 6.09
C LEU A 67 -7.15 3.42 6.65
N PHE A 68 -6.55 2.33 6.15
CA PHE A 68 -6.81 0.96 6.60
C PHE A 68 -5.52 0.27 7.06
N ASP A 69 -5.64 -0.81 7.81
CA ASP A 69 -4.56 -1.54 8.49
C ASP A 69 -3.62 -2.31 7.56
N ASP A 70 -4.20 -3.10 6.65
CA ASP A 70 -3.46 -4.01 5.75
C ASP A 70 -3.30 -3.46 4.32
N ASP A 71 -4.00 -2.37 4.01
CA ASP A 71 -3.85 -1.65 2.75
C ASP A 71 -3.30 -0.24 3.01
N ASN A 72 -2.11 0.01 2.50
CA ASN A 72 -1.48 1.31 2.64
C ASN A 72 -1.94 2.35 1.60
N SER A 73 -2.89 2.05 0.74
CA SER A 73 -3.50 2.99 -0.20
C SER A 73 -4.34 4.05 0.53
N LEU A 74 -4.51 5.23 -0.09
CA LEU A 74 -5.40 6.26 0.43
C LEU A 74 -6.80 6.07 -0.13
N TYR A 75 -7.78 5.80 0.72
CA TYR A 75 -9.18 5.72 0.31
C TYR A 75 -9.90 7.04 0.51
N ILE A 76 -10.85 7.33 -0.38
CA ILE A 76 -11.62 8.57 -0.39
C ILE A 76 -13.11 8.25 -0.27
N LEU A 77 -13.78 8.91 0.66
CA LEU A 77 -15.25 8.95 0.74
C LEU A 77 -15.71 10.39 0.54
N LEU A 78 -16.56 10.64 -0.46
CA LEU A 78 -17.11 11.98 -0.69
C LEU A 78 -18.05 12.38 0.45
N ASP A 79 -17.96 13.62 0.91
CA ASP A 79 -18.83 14.22 1.95
C ASP A 79 -20.19 14.60 1.35
N THR A 80 -21.04 13.59 1.16
CA THR A 80 -22.40 13.74 0.64
C THR A 80 -23.42 13.21 1.64
N PRO A 81 -24.67 13.70 1.62
CA PRO A 81 -25.74 13.17 2.47
C PRO A 81 -25.93 11.65 2.31
N GLN A 82 -25.75 11.12 1.11
CA GLN A 82 -25.86 9.69 0.81
C GLN A 82 -24.79 8.87 1.55
N ASN A 83 -23.58 9.42 1.67
CA ASN A 83 -22.44 8.75 2.31
C ASN A 83 -22.40 8.91 3.83
N ALA A 84 -23.31 9.69 4.44
CA ALA A 84 -23.33 9.91 5.88
C ALA A 84 -23.45 8.60 6.69
N SER A 85 -24.23 7.64 6.18
CA SER A 85 -24.35 6.32 6.83
C SER A 85 -23.06 5.50 6.76
N TYR A 86 -22.33 5.57 5.64
CA TYR A 86 -21.03 4.92 5.47
C TYR A 86 -19.97 5.54 6.38
N LEU A 87 -19.96 6.87 6.48
CA LEU A 87 -19.08 7.59 7.39
C LEU A 87 -19.26 7.15 8.84
N ASN A 88 -20.51 7.08 9.32
CA ASN A 88 -20.82 6.64 10.68
C ASN A 88 -20.35 5.20 10.95
N LYS A 89 -20.53 4.29 9.98
CA LYS A 89 -20.02 2.91 10.09
C LYS A 89 -18.50 2.86 10.20
N ILE A 90 -17.81 3.64 9.37
CA ILE A 90 -16.34 3.70 9.38
C ILE A 90 -15.85 4.24 10.72
N GLN A 91 -16.42 5.36 11.20
CA GLN A 91 -16.04 5.96 12.48
C GLN A 91 -16.25 5.00 13.65
N GLY A 92 -17.37 4.29 13.69
CA GLY A 92 -17.68 3.30 14.72
C GLY A 92 -16.89 2.00 14.61
N ALA A 93 -16.05 1.81 13.58
CA ALA A 93 -15.25 0.61 13.40
C ALA A 93 -13.74 0.84 13.58
N ILE A 94 -13.30 2.08 13.84
CA ILE A 94 -11.87 2.44 13.86
C ILE A 94 -11.10 1.60 14.88
N GLY A 95 -10.22 0.72 14.37
CA GLY A 95 -9.40 -0.18 15.18
C GLY A 95 -10.14 -1.26 15.95
N GLU A 96 -11.44 -1.44 15.69
CA GLU A 96 -12.28 -2.39 16.43
C GLU A 96 -12.74 -3.57 15.57
N LYS A 97 -13.19 -3.30 14.34
CA LYS A 97 -13.73 -4.36 13.46
C LYS A 97 -13.48 -4.10 12.00
N ALA A 98 -13.37 -5.20 11.24
CA ALA A 98 -13.29 -5.13 9.79
C ALA A 98 -14.65 -4.73 9.19
N LEU A 99 -14.58 -3.92 8.13
CA LEU A 99 -15.69 -3.58 7.26
C LEU A 99 -15.41 -4.13 5.86
N LEU A 100 -16.45 -4.57 5.15
CA LEU A 100 -16.35 -4.86 3.73
C LEU A 100 -16.47 -3.53 2.98
N ILE A 101 -15.34 -3.08 2.43
CA ILE A 101 -15.21 -1.84 1.68
C ILE A 101 -15.23 -2.17 0.20
N THR A 102 -16.21 -1.65 -0.52
CA THR A 102 -16.23 -1.65 -1.99
C THR A 102 -15.74 -0.30 -2.48
N SER A 103 -14.83 -0.31 -3.45
CA SER A 103 -14.28 0.92 -4.02
C SER A 103 -14.03 0.79 -5.52
N ASN A 104 -14.14 1.92 -6.21
CA ASN A 104 -13.63 2.10 -7.56
C ASN A 104 -12.43 3.06 -7.50
N ASN A 105 -11.24 2.58 -7.86
CA ASN A 105 -10.00 3.36 -7.79
C ASN A 105 -9.81 4.07 -6.44
N TYR A 106 -9.99 3.31 -5.35
CA TYR A 106 -9.91 3.80 -3.95
C TYR A 106 -10.95 4.84 -3.54
N THR A 107 -11.88 5.19 -4.42
CA THR A 107 -13.10 5.92 -4.04
C THR A 107 -14.12 4.92 -3.50
N ILE A 108 -14.49 5.05 -2.23
CA ILE A 108 -15.43 4.15 -1.56
C ILE A 108 -16.82 4.35 -2.14
N THR A 109 -17.41 3.28 -2.66
CA THR A 109 -18.77 3.26 -3.23
C THR A 109 -19.77 2.58 -2.30
N ASN A 110 -19.31 1.69 -1.41
CA ASN A 110 -20.17 0.98 -0.47
C ASN A 110 -19.41 0.49 0.78
N VAL A 111 -20.11 0.46 1.92
CA VAL A 111 -19.57 0.02 3.22
C VAL A 111 -20.56 -0.90 3.94
N GLN A 112 -20.12 -2.13 4.22
CA GLN A 112 -20.90 -3.15 4.91
C GLN A 112 -20.13 -3.73 6.10
N ASP A 113 -20.85 -4.34 7.04
CA ASP A 113 -20.21 -5.11 8.09
C ASP A 113 -19.52 -6.34 7.48
N SER A 114 -18.25 -6.54 7.83
CA SER A 114 -17.52 -7.71 7.38
C SER A 114 -17.98 -8.94 8.17
N HIS A 115 -18.25 -10.04 7.47
CA HIS A 115 -18.48 -11.35 8.07
C HIS A 115 -17.20 -12.21 8.06
N ALA A 116 -16.06 -11.61 7.71
CA ALA A 116 -14.78 -12.32 7.72
C ALA A 116 -14.49 -12.81 9.14
N ALA A 117 -14.30 -14.12 9.28
CA ALA A 117 -13.89 -14.70 10.55
C ALA A 117 -12.50 -14.16 10.92
N TYR A 118 -12.31 -13.77 12.18
CA TYR A 118 -10.99 -13.49 12.72
C TYR A 118 -10.14 -14.76 12.62
N VAL A 119 -9.15 -14.77 11.74
CA VAL A 119 -8.18 -15.85 11.68
C VAL A 119 -7.23 -15.68 12.86
N THR A 120 -7.31 -16.59 13.83
CA THR A 120 -6.35 -16.63 14.94
C THR A 120 -4.97 -16.93 14.36
N GLN A 121 -4.08 -15.95 14.45
CA GLN A 121 -2.70 -16.13 14.04
C GLN A 121 -1.96 -16.98 15.09
N PRO A 122 -1.08 -17.89 14.67
CA PRO A 122 -0.22 -18.58 15.62
C PRO A 122 0.67 -17.57 16.35
N ILE A 123 0.95 -17.87 17.62
CA ILE A 123 1.81 -17.04 18.45
C ILE A 123 3.23 -17.58 18.35
N CYS A 124 4.15 -16.76 17.82
CA CYS A 124 5.59 -17.04 17.82
C CYS A 124 6.31 -16.09 18.76
N ASN A 125 7.25 -16.64 19.52
CA ASN A 125 8.11 -15.86 20.42
C ASN A 125 9.20 -15.14 19.63
N GLU A 126 9.51 -13.92 20.06
CA GLU A 126 10.66 -13.19 19.56
C GLU A 126 11.93 -13.66 20.26
N VAL A 127 12.47 -14.79 19.80
CA VAL A 127 13.66 -15.39 20.42
C VAL A 127 14.90 -14.57 20.06
N GLY A 128 15.67 -14.16 21.08
CA GLY A 128 16.98 -13.55 20.93
C GLY A 128 16.99 -12.07 20.54
N TYR A 129 15.83 -11.41 20.38
CA TYR A 129 15.79 -10.00 19.98
C TYR A 129 16.49 -9.08 20.99
N ASN A 130 16.33 -9.35 22.28
CA ASN A 130 16.96 -8.58 23.36
C ASN A 130 18.50 -8.68 23.38
N ASN A 131 19.08 -9.63 22.65
CA ASN A 131 20.53 -9.84 22.57
C ASN A 131 21.14 -9.21 21.32
N LEU A 132 20.33 -8.56 20.48
CA LEU A 132 20.80 -7.97 19.23
C LEU A 132 21.56 -6.66 19.51
N SER A 133 22.60 -6.43 18.71
CA SER A 133 23.39 -5.21 18.81
C SER A 133 22.72 -4.04 18.09
N GLY A 134 22.94 -2.84 18.60
CA GLY A 134 22.76 -1.62 17.82
C GLY A 134 23.83 -1.47 16.75
N VAL A 135 23.80 -0.37 16.02
CA VAL A 135 24.83 -0.02 15.03
C VAL A 135 25.85 0.94 15.63
N SER A 136 27.12 0.79 15.26
CA SER A 136 28.22 1.60 15.76
C SER A 136 28.55 2.83 14.89
N SER A 137 28.16 2.84 13.61
CA SER A 137 28.53 3.91 12.68
C SER A 137 27.55 4.02 11.51
N LEU A 138 27.58 5.18 10.82
CA LEU A 138 26.84 5.38 9.57
C LEU A 138 27.30 4.43 8.46
N GLU A 139 28.60 4.13 8.40
CA GLU A 139 29.17 3.20 7.43
C GLU A 139 28.56 1.80 7.60
N THR A 140 28.40 1.33 8.85
CA THR A 140 27.72 0.06 9.14
C THR A 140 26.27 0.09 8.67
N VAL A 141 25.55 1.18 8.92
CA VAL A 141 24.15 1.33 8.47
C VAL A 141 24.06 1.30 6.94
N ASP A 142 24.95 1.99 6.23
CA ASP A 142 24.95 2.03 4.77
C ASP A 142 25.33 0.68 4.15
N LYS A 143 26.26 -0.07 4.76
CA LYS A 143 26.55 -1.46 4.38
C LYS A 143 25.33 -2.37 4.57
N LEU A 144 24.62 -2.23 5.70
CA LEU A 144 23.39 -2.97 5.94
C LEU A 144 22.29 -2.59 4.93
N ALA A 145 22.19 -1.32 4.56
CA ALA A 145 21.23 -0.86 3.56
C ALA A 145 21.49 -1.50 2.18
N ASP A 146 22.76 -1.57 1.76
CA ASP A 146 23.15 -2.25 0.52
C ASP A 146 22.81 -3.74 0.56
N ILE A 147 23.13 -4.44 1.66
CA ILE A 147 22.77 -5.86 1.88
C ILE A 147 21.25 -6.05 1.78
N LEU A 148 20.46 -5.24 2.50
CA LEU A 148 19.00 -5.34 2.52
C LEU A 148 18.36 -5.01 1.15
N SER A 149 19.05 -4.26 0.29
CA SER A 149 18.57 -4.00 -1.07
C SER A 149 18.71 -5.20 -2.02
N LYS A 150 19.53 -6.19 -1.66
CA LYS A 150 19.88 -7.33 -2.51
C LYS A 150 18.97 -8.52 -2.22
N ARG A 151 18.14 -8.87 -3.21
CA ARG A 151 17.21 -10.02 -3.11
C ARG A 151 17.92 -11.35 -2.82
N SER A 152 19.17 -11.51 -3.26
CA SER A 152 20.00 -12.70 -3.02
C SER A 152 20.41 -12.89 -1.56
N GLU A 153 20.33 -11.87 -0.72
CA GLU A 153 20.70 -11.95 0.70
C GLU A 153 19.58 -12.55 1.57
N TYR A 154 18.36 -12.65 1.04
CA TYR A 154 17.22 -13.17 1.77
C TYR A 154 17.17 -14.69 1.72
N VAL A 155 17.42 -15.31 2.88
CA VAL A 155 17.42 -16.77 3.07
C VAL A 155 16.14 -17.25 3.74
N SER A 156 15.80 -18.53 3.56
CA SER A 156 14.72 -19.17 4.31
C SER A 156 15.08 -19.27 5.79
N ILE A 157 14.21 -18.78 6.67
CA ILE A 157 14.44 -18.79 8.13
C ILE A 157 13.31 -19.56 8.79
N GLY A 158 13.65 -20.60 9.54
CA GLY A 158 12.69 -21.36 10.35
C GLY A 158 12.25 -20.57 11.58
N VAL A 159 10.95 -20.60 11.88
CA VAL A 159 10.34 -19.96 13.05
C VAL A 159 9.48 -20.99 13.77
N LYS A 160 9.52 -21.02 15.10
CA LYS A 160 8.71 -21.94 15.92
C LYS A 160 7.67 -21.16 16.69
N SER A 161 6.42 -21.66 16.71
CA SER A 161 5.40 -21.13 17.62
C SER A 161 5.64 -21.60 19.06
N ILE A 162 4.89 -21.02 19.99
CA ILE A 162 4.84 -21.45 21.38
C ILE A 162 4.39 -22.92 21.55
N ASN A 163 3.68 -23.46 20.56
CA ASN A 163 3.22 -24.85 20.53
C ASN A 163 4.15 -25.77 19.72
N ASN A 164 5.38 -25.35 19.44
CA ASN A 164 6.38 -26.08 18.64
C ASN A 164 6.01 -26.36 17.18
N ASN A 165 4.96 -25.72 16.64
CA ASN A 165 4.71 -25.79 15.20
C ASN A 165 5.81 -25.06 14.45
N GLN A 166 6.29 -25.67 13.37
CA GLN A 166 7.37 -25.10 12.56
C GLN A 166 6.80 -24.35 11.35
N TYR A 167 7.21 -23.10 11.22
CA TYR A 167 6.92 -22.21 10.10
C TYR A 167 8.22 -21.85 9.38
N VAL A 168 8.11 -21.42 8.12
CA VAL A 168 9.26 -20.99 7.33
C VAL A 168 8.96 -19.63 6.71
N SER A 169 9.79 -18.65 7.04
CA SER A 169 9.78 -17.36 6.36
C SER A 169 10.67 -17.41 5.13
N ASN A 170 10.08 -17.29 3.94
CA ASN A 170 10.79 -17.34 2.67
C ASN A 170 10.30 -16.32 1.62
N GLY A 171 9.49 -15.34 2.02
CA GLY A 171 9.09 -14.24 1.13
C GLY A 171 10.29 -13.39 0.69
N LEU A 172 10.32 -12.98 -0.59
CA LEU A 172 11.35 -12.10 -1.15
C LEU A 172 10.80 -10.68 -1.32
N PRO A 173 11.38 -9.65 -0.65
CA PRO A 173 10.90 -8.27 -0.80
C PRO A 173 10.96 -7.78 -2.24
N ASN A 174 9.81 -7.35 -2.78
CA ASN A 174 9.75 -6.68 -4.08
C ASN A 174 9.75 -5.16 -3.88
N PHE A 175 10.93 -4.55 -3.85
CA PHE A 175 11.09 -3.10 -3.70
C PHE A 175 10.67 -2.29 -4.94
N LYS A 176 10.42 -2.97 -6.08
CA LYS A 176 9.90 -2.36 -7.31
C LYS A 176 8.38 -2.37 -7.41
N PHE A 177 7.71 -3.01 -6.45
CA PHE A 177 6.26 -2.93 -6.30
C PHE A 177 5.98 -2.13 -5.02
N ARG A 178 5.85 -0.82 -5.20
CA ARG A 178 5.65 0.16 -4.14
C ARG A 178 4.17 0.49 -3.94
N ILE A 179 3.27 0.09 -4.85
CA ILE A 179 1.81 0.29 -4.70
C ILE A 179 1.32 -0.20 -3.33
N ASN A 180 1.71 -1.40 -2.89
CA ASN A 180 1.33 -1.94 -1.58
C ASN A 180 2.42 -2.81 -0.93
N GLY A 181 2.23 -3.24 0.32
CA GLY A 181 3.04 -4.25 1.01
C GLY A 181 4.30 -3.72 1.72
N CYS A 182 4.36 -2.42 2.01
CA CYS A 182 5.49 -1.80 2.72
C CYS A 182 5.76 -2.46 4.08
N HIS A 183 4.72 -2.80 4.83
CA HIS A 183 4.80 -3.50 6.10
C HIS A 183 5.49 -4.87 5.98
N ALA A 184 5.13 -5.69 4.98
CA ALA A 184 5.76 -6.98 4.74
C ALA A 184 7.23 -6.84 4.31
N ARG A 185 7.55 -5.84 3.46
CA ARG A 185 8.94 -5.55 3.10
C ARG A 185 9.77 -5.14 4.33
N ALA A 186 9.24 -4.24 5.16
CA ALA A 186 9.90 -3.78 6.38
C ALA A 186 10.09 -4.92 7.39
N HIS A 187 9.09 -5.80 7.52
CA HIS A 187 9.19 -6.96 8.42
C HIS A 187 10.21 -7.98 7.94
N ARG A 188 10.29 -8.20 6.63
CA ARG A 188 11.30 -9.09 6.07
C ARG A 188 12.71 -8.50 6.14
N MET A 189 12.87 -7.18 5.95
CA MET A 189 14.14 -6.47 6.21
C MET A 189 14.59 -6.65 7.66
N ARG A 190 13.66 -6.46 8.62
CA ARG A 190 13.92 -6.71 10.04
C ARG A 190 14.43 -8.13 10.27
N GLN A 191 13.78 -9.15 9.71
CA GLN A 191 14.20 -10.53 9.94
C GLN A 191 15.63 -10.82 9.46
N LEU A 192 16.04 -10.23 8.33
CA LEU A 192 17.40 -10.37 7.84
C LEU A 192 18.40 -9.63 8.75
N LEU A 193 18.05 -8.47 9.30
CA LEU A 193 18.88 -7.80 10.31
C LEU A 193 19.05 -8.64 11.57
N MET A 194 17.97 -9.23 12.08
CA MET A 194 18.03 -10.13 13.24
C MET A 194 18.97 -11.30 12.98
N TYR A 195 18.88 -11.92 11.80
CA TYR A 195 19.78 -13.01 11.38
C TYR A 195 21.25 -12.58 11.31
N LYS A 196 21.51 -11.30 11.00
CA LYS A 196 22.85 -10.70 10.99
C LYS A 196 23.28 -10.14 12.37
N GLY A 197 22.47 -10.30 13.42
CA GLY A 197 22.78 -9.88 14.79
C GLY A 197 22.42 -8.43 15.14
N TYR A 198 21.62 -7.75 14.31
CA TYR A 198 21.27 -6.33 14.49
C TYR A 198 19.79 -6.11 14.82
N GLY A 199 19.55 -5.22 15.78
CA GLY A 199 18.22 -4.70 16.09
C GLY A 199 17.85 -3.53 15.18
N CYS A 200 16.55 -3.24 15.08
CA CYS A 200 16.03 -2.04 14.44
C CYS A 200 14.75 -1.55 15.15
N GLU A 201 14.14 -0.52 14.59
CA GLU A 201 12.77 -0.08 14.88
C GLU A 201 11.96 -0.12 13.58
N LYS A 202 10.64 0.03 13.69
CA LYS A 202 9.79 0.40 12.54
C LYS A 202 9.56 1.90 12.58
N ILE A 203 9.64 2.58 11.44
CA ILE A 203 9.31 4.00 11.31
C ILE A 203 8.11 4.18 10.41
N TRP A 204 7.14 4.95 10.88
CA TRP A 204 5.83 5.10 10.26
C TRP A 204 5.58 6.54 9.86
N LEU A 205 4.88 6.73 8.74
CA LEU A 205 4.36 8.02 8.30
C LEU A 205 2.92 7.83 7.82
N PHE A 206 2.04 8.76 8.20
CA PHE A 206 0.61 8.72 7.89
C PHE A 206 0.15 10.02 7.23
N GLY A 207 -0.75 9.95 6.27
CA GLY A 207 -1.40 11.09 5.65
C GLY A 207 -1.79 10.85 4.19
N ARG A 208 -1.82 11.91 3.40
CA ARG A 208 -1.89 11.78 1.94
C ARG A 208 -0.46 11.76 1.43
N LEU A 209 0.12 10.57 1.36
CA LEU A 209 1.49 10.39 0.92
C LEU A 209 1.52 10.19 -0.59
N ARG A 210 2.60 10.67 -1.21
CA ARG A 210 2.82 10.56 -2.65
C ARG A 210 4.29 10.28 -2.92
N ALA A 211 4.54 9.26 -3.74
CA ALA A 211 5.85 8.93 -4.26
C ALA A 211 5.82 8.85 -5.79
N ILE A 212 6.95 9.15 -6.41
CA ILE A 212 7.15 8.99 -7.85
C ILE A 212 8.20 7.90 -8.07
N THR A 213 7.90 6.94 -8.95
CA THR A 213 8.88 5.91 -9.34
C THR A 213 9.92 6.48 -10.29
N GLU A 214 11.02 5.76 -10.48
CA GLU A 214 12.04 6.11 -11.48
C GLU A 214 11.48 6.23 -12.90
N ARG A 215 10.31 5.62 -13.16
CA ARG A 215 9.60 5.66 -14.45
C ARG A 215 8.54 6.76 -14.53
N GLY A 216 8.41 7.59 -13.50
CA GLY A 216 7.40 8.64 -13.42
C GLY A 216 6.01 8.17 -12.95
N THR A 217 5.85 6.90 -12.57
CA THR A 217 4.58 6.40 -12.03
C THR A 217 4.30 7.05 -10.68
N VAL A 218 3.12 7.66 -10.54
CA VAL A 218 2.66 8.26 -9.28
C VAL A 218 2.00 7.19 -8.43
N ILE A 219 2.41 7.12 -7.17
CA ILE A 219 1.87 6.19 -6.19
C ILE A 219 1.40 7.00 -4.99
N ASN A 220 0.18 6.73 -4.54
CA ASN A 220 -0.43 7.40 -3.40
C ASN A 220 -0.65 6.40 -2.27
N TRP A 221 -0.28 6.81 -1.05
CA TRP A 221 -0.49 6.01 0.14
C TRP A 221 -1.23 6.80 1.22
N GLY A 222 -2.01 6.08 2.02
CA GLY A 222 -2.50 6.53 3.31
C GLY A 222 -1.41 6.50 4.38
N TRP A 223 -0.46 5.57 4.26
CA TRP A 223 0.65 5.43 5.18
C TRP A 223 1.81 4.68 4.54
N HIS A 224 3.00 4.82 5.12
CA HIS A 224 4.19 4.09 4.69
C HIS A 224 5.04 3.71 5.88
N VAL A 225 5.70 2.56 5.80
CA VAL A 225 6.56 2.03 6.85
C VAL A 225 7.84 1.48 6.28
N ALA A 226 8.93 1.72 7.01
CA ALA A 226 10.25 1.17 6.76
C ALA A 226 10.91 0.75 8.08
N ILE A 227 12.16 0.30 8.02
CA ILE A 227 12.96 0.07 9.23
C ILE A 227 13.86 1.28 9.50
N ALA A 228 14.12 1.55 10.78
CA ALA A 228 15.08 2.56 11.21
C ALA A 228 16.11 1.97 12.15
N LEU A 229 17.36 2.43 12.04
CA LEU A 229 18.44 2.11 12.96
C LEU A 229 18.90 3.38 13.66
N THR A 230 19.14 3.29 14.96
CA THR A 230 19.60 4.40 15.78
C THR A 230 21.12 4.34 15.91
N LEU A 231 21.80 5.41 15.50
CA LEU A 231 23.25 5.59 15.66
C LEU A 231 23.61 5.90 17.13
N PRO A 232 24.88 5.76 17.54
CA PRO A 232 25.29 6.03 18.92
C PRO A 232 25.02 7.47 19.39
N ASN A 233 24.96 8.43 18.46
CA ASN A 233 24.61 9.81 18.74
C ASN A 233 23.09 10.06 18.83
N GLY A 234 22.26 9.01 18.82
CA GLY A 234 20.80 9.09 18.86
C GLY A 234 20.12 9.39 17.53
N GLN A 235 20.87 9.70 16.46
CA GLN A 235 20.29 9.97 15.16
C GLN A 235 19.74 8.69 14.51
N LYS A 236 18.53 8.77 13.97
CA LYS A 236 17.91 7.66 13.23
C LYS A 236 18.24 7.73 11.74
N ARG A 237 18.53 6.57 11.17
CA ARG A 237 18.71 6.36 9.73
C ARG A 237 17.67 5.37 9.24
N VAL A 238 16.93 5.76 8.22
CA VAL A 238 15.89 4.92 7.60
C VAL A 238 16.50 4.10 6.48
N ILE A 239 16.22 2.79 6.45
CA ILE A 239 16.58 1.92 5.33
C ILE A 239 15.30 1.54 4.61
N ASP A 240 15.19 2.01 3.36
CA ASP A 240 14.06 1.72 2.50
C ASP A 240 14.52 1.56 1.04
N PRO A 241 14.86 0.33 0.62
CA PRO A 241 15.28 0.03 -0.73
C PRO A 241 14.19 0.25 -1.79
N ALA A 242 12.93 0.49 -1.39
CA ALA A 242 11.92 0.97 -2.32
C ALA A 242 12.34 2.32 -2.91
N PHE A 243 13.03 3.17 -2.15
CA PHE A 243 13.47 4.48 -2.63
C PHE A 243 14.91 4.52 -3.09
N GLN A 244 15.84 3.91 -2.34
CA GLN A 244 17.27 3.93 -2.65
C GLN A 244 18.02 2.88 -1.84
N LYS A 245 19.20 2.48 -2.32
CA LYS A 245 20.04 1.45 -1.69
C LYS A 245 20.87 1.94 -0.49
N LYS A 246 20.88 3.25 -0.24
CA LYS A 246 21.60 3.88 0.87
C LYS A 246 20.63 4.30 1.97
N SER A 247 21.08 4.31 3.22
CA SER A 247 20.25 4.85 4.31
C SER A 247 19.91 6.32 4.08
N MET A 248 18.82 6.79 4.70
CA MET A 248 18.32 8.17 4.62
C MET A 248 18.22 8.78 6.01
N THR A 249 18.26 10.11 6.10
CA THR A 249 17.74 10.76 7.31
C THR A 249 16.22 10.55 7.37
N VAL A 250 15.62 10.74 8.54
CA VAL A 250 14.15 10.72 8.66
C VAL A 250 13.51 11.77 7.76
N SER A 251 14.08 12.98 7.68
CA SER A 251 13.56 14.06 6.83
C SER A 251 13.68 13.75 5.34
N ASP A 252 14.77 13.13 4.88
CA ASP A 252 14.91 12.75 3.46
C ASP A 252 13.90 11.68 3.08
N TRP A 253 13.65 10.72 3.97
CA TRP A 253 12.64 9.68 3.76
C TRP A 253 11.22 10.27 3.77
N GLU A 254 10.89 11.15 4.71
CA GLU A 254 9.61 11.88 4.71
C GLU A 254 9.42 12.68 3.41
N ALA A 255 10.46 13.36 2.92
CA ALA A 255 10.40 14.13 1.68
C ALA A 255 10.10 13.25 0.47
N LYS A 256 10.65 12.02 0.40
CA LYS A 256 10.33 11.06 -0.66
C LYS A 256 8.91 10.50 -0.58
N CYS A 257 8.33 10.46 0.62
CA CYS A 257 6.93 10.09 0.84
C CYS A 257 5.95 11.26 0.62
N LEU A 258 6.46 12.47 0.43
CA LEU A 258 5.70 13.70 0.25
C LEU A 258 6.10 14.40 -1.06
N ASP A 259 6.46 13.60 -2.08
CA ASP A 259 6.91 14.14 -3.35
C ASP A 259 5.75 14.86 -4.04
N ALA A 260 5.87 16.18 -4.19
CA ALA A 260 4.88 17.05 -4.83
C ALA A 260 5.20 17.36 -6.30
N THR A 261 6.29 16.79 -6.84
CA THR A 261 6.78 17.09 -8.20
C THR A 261 5.71 16.75 -9.25
N GLY A 262 5.47 17.68 -10.16
CA GLY A 262 4.52 17.51 -11.27
C GLY A 262 3.04 17.59 -10.86
N LEU A 263 2.70 18.03 -9.65
CA LEU A 263 1.30 18.26 -9.28
C LEU A 263 0.74 19.50 -10.01
N PRO A 264 -0.42 19.38 -10.70
CA PRO A 264 -1.05 20.53 -11.33
C PRO A 264 -1.51 21.57 -10.31
N ARG A 265 -1.61 22.82 -10.75
CA ARG A 265 -2.15 23.91 -9.94
C ARG A 265 -3.60 23.60 -9.52
N GLY A 266 -3.89 23.69 -8.22
CA GLY A 266 -5.22 23.42 -7.66
C GLY A 266 -5.43 22.00 -7.13
N TYR A 267 -4.47 21.08 -7.31
CA TYR A 267 -4.51 19.77 -6.64
C TYR A 267 -4.06 19.88 -5.17
N HIS A 268 -4.68 19.08 -4.31
CA HIS A 268 -4.26 18.98 -2.91
C HIS A 268 -2.85 18.38 -2.82
N PRO A 269 -1.89 19.09 -2.21
CA PRO A 269 -0.54 18.59 -2.03
C PRO A 269 -0.51 17.38 -1.07
N PRO A 270 0.52 16.52 -1.15
CA PRO A 270 0.71 15.50 -0.14
C PRO A 270 0.91 16.14 1.23
N TYR A 271 0.42 15.50 2.27
CA TYR A 271 0.52 15.98 3.64
C TYR A 271 0.69 14.82 4.60
N LYS A 272 1.29 15.11 5.77
CA LYS A 272 1.38 14.17 6.89
C LYS A 272 0.44 14.58 8.02
N ILE A 273 -0.24 13.61 8.64
CA ILE A 273 -1.13 13.81 9.80
C ILE A 273 -0.31 14.13 11.05
N ALA A 274 0.87 13.52 11.16
CA ALA A 274 1.85 13.75 12.21
C ALA A 274 3.28 13.55 11.66
N SER A 275 4.28 14.01 12.39
CA SER A 275 5.67 13.65 12.12
C SER A 275 5.87 12.13 12.18
N ALA A 276 6.84 11.62 11.42
CA ALA A 276 7.20 10.23 11.48
C ALA A 276 7.58 9.82 12.92
N PHE A 277 7.14 8.64 13.34
CA PHE A 277 7.42 8.10 14.67
C PHE A 277 7.84 6.64 14.56
N THR A 278 8.54 6.15 15.59
CA THR A 278 8.97 4.75 15.66
C THR A 278 8.12 3.90 16.59
N THR A 279 8.05 2.61 16.28
CA THR A 279 7.57 1.55 17.16
C THR A 279 8.66 0.50 17.34
N GLU A 280 8.45 -0.43 18.26
CA GLU A 280 9.24 -1.65 18.32
C GLU A 280 9.24 -2.38 16.98
N SER A 281 10.31 -3.11 16.71
CA SER A 281 10.50 -3.71 15.40
C SER A 281 9.53 -4.85 15.09
N SER A 282 8.96 -5.49 16.12
CA SER A 282 7.95 -6.57 16.00
C SER A 282 6.67 -6.10 15.34
N CYS A 283 6.35 -4.81 15.48
CA CYS A 283 5.12 -4.23 14.96
C CYS A 283 5.03 -4.45 13.45
N TYR A 284 3.97 -5.13 13.03
CA TYR A 284 3.73 -5.48 11.65
C TYR A 284 2.83 -4.46 10.97
N THR A 285 1.68 -4.16 11.58
CA THR A 285 0.66 -3.20 11.15
C THR A 285 0.08 -2.47 12.37
N LEU A 286 -0.70 -1.41 12.14
CA LEU A 286 -1.34 -0.59 13.17
C LEU A 286 -2.85 -0.55 12.94
N ALA A 287 -3.66 -0.81 13.96
CA ALA A 287 -5.13 -0.88 13.83
C ALA A 287 -5.87 0.41 14.25
N ASN A 288 -5.26 1.25 15.09
CA ASN A 288 -5.81 2.55 15.47
C ASN A 288 -4.65 3.54 15.39
N VAL A 289 -4.85 4.69 14.76
CA VAL A 289 -3.88 5.78 14.73
C VAL A 289 -4.64 7.09 14.96
N SER A 290 -4.56 7.62 16.18
CA SER A 290 -5.17 8.91 16.51
C SER A 290 -4.17 9.83 17.21
N LYS A 291 -4.17 11.11 16.84
CA LYS A 291 -3.35 12.13 17.49
C LYS A 291 -4.12 12.72 18.67
N ARG A 292 -3.52 12.71 19.86
CA ARG A 292 -4.04 13.40 21.05
C ARG A 292 -2.93 14.29 21.62
N GLY A 293 -2.99 15.59 21.30
CA GLY A 293 -1.93 16.54 21.64
C GLY A 293 -0.62 16.18 20.93
N ASN A 294 0.44 15.96 21.71
CA ASN A 294 1.77 15.58 21.21
C ASN A 294 1.97 14.05 21.11
N SER A 295 0.98 13.24 21.50
CA SER A 295 1.08 11.78 21.48
C SER A 295 0.24 11.17 20.35
N VAL A 296 0.71 10.04 19.82
CA VAL A 296 -0.05 9.20 18.87
C VAL A 296 -0.52 7.96 19.63
N ASN A 297 -1.83 7.78 19.75
CA ASN A 297 -2.41 6.55 20.27
C ASN A 297 -2.41 5.51 19.16
N ILE A 298 -1.80 4.36 19.43
CA ILE A 298 -1.70 3.27 18.48
C ILE A 298 -2.04 1.90 19.06
N THR A 299 -2.71 1.08 18.26
CA THR A 299 -2.88 -0.35 18.52
C THR A 299 -1.96 -1.13 17.59
N ARG A 300 -1.04 -1.91 18.16
CA ARG A 300 -0.03 -2.68 17.42
C ARG A 300 -0.57 -4.05 17.05
N GLN A 301 -0.32 -4.47 15.83
CA GLN A 301 -0.55 -5.82 15.34
C GLN A 301 0.79 -6.47 14.98
N TYR A 302 0.85 -7.79 15.06
CA TYR A 302 2.10 -8.55 14.96
C TYR A 302 1.98 -9.70 13.96
N ASP A 303 3.11 -10.02 13.32
CA ASP A 303 3.29 -11.20 12.48
C ASP A 303 4.60 -11.89 12.88
N ASN A 304 4.71 -12.30 14.15
CA ASN A 304 5.94 -12.88 14.69
C ASN A 304 6.28 -14.24 14.04
N CYS A 305 5.28 -14.92 13.46
CA CYS A 305 5.49 -16.15 12.69
C CYS A 305 5.81 -15.90 11.21
N TYR A 306 5.82 -14.64 10.75
CA TYR A 306 6.10 -14.24 9.37
C TYR A 306 5.17 -14.88 8.32
N ILE A 307 3.96 -15.27 8.71
CA ILE A 307 3.00 -15.97 7.83
C ILE A 307 2.41 -14.96 6.86
N GLN A 308 1.91 -13.84 7.38
CA GLN A 308 1.32 -12.78 6.56
C GLN A 308 2.38 -12.16 5.66
N THR A 309 3.56 -11.89 6.22
CA THR A 309 4.74 -11.40 5.50
C THR A 309 5.09 -12.32 4.33
N THR A 310 5.18 -13.62 4.59
CA THR A 310 5.56 -14.60 3.56
C THR A 310 4.51 -14.70 2.46
N ASN A 311 3.24 -14.75 2.82
CA ASN A 311 2.14 -14.85 1.85
C ASN A 311 2.08 -13.61 0.96
N LEU A 312 2.13 -12.41 1.55
CA LEU A 312 2.05 -11.16 0.80
C LEU A 312 3.26 -10.96 -0.12
N LEU A 313 4.47 -11.26 0.36
CA LEU A 313 5.67 -11.14 -0.47
C LEU A 313 5.70 -12.16 -1.62
N LYS A 314 5.10 -13.34 -1.46
CA LYS A 314 4.92 -14.30 -2.56
C LYS A 314 3.92 -13.78 -3.59
N GLU A 315 2.79 -13.24 -3.14
CA GLU A 315 1.78 -12.64 -4.02
C GLU A 315 2.35 -11.49 -4.85
N TYR A 316 3.16 -10.63 -4.24
CA TYR A 316 3.71 -9.44 -4.89
C TYR A 316 5.03 -9.68 -5.60
N ASN A 317 5.57 -10.90 -5.56
CA ASN A 317 6.93 -11.20 -5.99
C ASN A 317 7.23 -10.76 -7.44
N ASN A 318 6.24 -10.90 -8.32
CA ASN A 318 6.36 -10.60 -9.75
C ASN A 318 5.56 -9.36 -10.19
N ARG A 319 4.90 -8.65 -9.26
CA ARG A 319 4.14 -7.44 -9.56
C ARG A 319 5.07 -6.27 -9.87
N LYS A 320 4.57 -5.31 -10.62
CA LYS A 320 5.26 -4.06 -10.97
C LYS A 320 4.30 -2.91 -10.71
N ASP A 321 4.89 -1.75 -10.39
CA ASP A 321 4.17 -0.47 -10.37
C ASP A 321 3.68 -0.07 -11.76
#